data_AF-A0A8J2Z6G1-F1
#
_entry.id   AF-A0A8J2Z6G1-F1
#
_cell.length_a   1.000
_cell.length_b   1.000
_cell.length_c   1.000
_cell.angle_alpha   90.00
_cell.angle_beta   90.00
_cell.angle_gamma   90.00
#
_symmetry.space_group_name_H-M   'P 1'
#
loop_
_entity.id
_entity.type
_entity.pdbx_description
1 polymer ?
#
loop_
_entity_poly.entity_id
_entity_poly.type
_entity_poly.pdbx_seq_one_letter_code
_entity_poly.pdbx_strand_id
1 'polypeptide(L)' 'MKTASWGRSGKSFRAKQADLISKGQFREAQQMDINDIRGKFGSKYDGAISQMQDYTNTLDV' A
#
# COMPACT_ATOMS: atom_id res chain seq x y z
N MET A 1 10.99 9.33 9.25
CA MET A 1 10.49 7.94 9.29
C MET A 1 10.52 7.36 7.88
N LYS A 2 10.75 6.05 7.71
CA LYS A 2 10.83 5.38 6.40
C LYS A 2 9.71 4.35 6.28
N THR A 3 9.12 4.17 5.10
CA THR A 3 8.12 3.13 4.84
C THR A 3 8.71 1.73 4.92
N ALA A 4 7.89 0.71 5.14
CA ALA A 4 8.33 -0.67 5.32
C ALA A 4 8.88 -1.27 4.04
N SER A 5 8.45 -0.75 2.89
CA SER A 5 9.00 -1.09 1.57
C SER A 5 10.35 -0.42 1.28
N TRP A 6 10.86 0.48 2.13
CA TRP A 6 12.07 1.26 1.85
C TRP A 6 13.37 0.46 2.04
N GLY A 7 14.30 0.62 1.10
CA GLY A 7 15.67 0.11 1.19
C GLY A 7 15.80 -1.41 1.18
N ARG A 8 16.96 -1.90 1.64
CA ARG A 8 17.28 -3.33 1.71
C ARG A 8 16.39 -4.08 2.71
N SER A 9 16.08 -3.45 3.85
CA SER A 9 15.19 -4.01 4.89
C SER A 9 13.77 -4.27 4.39
N GLY A 10 13.30 -3.51 3.39
CA GLY A 10 11.96 -3.69 2.82
C GLY A 10 11.79 -4.85 1.84
N LYS A 11 12.82 -5.69 1.64
CA LYS A 11 12.76 -6.81 0.69
C LYS A 11 11.61 -7.77 0.99
N SER A 12 11.41 -8.15 2.25
CA SER A 12 10.32 -9.07 2.66
C SER A 12 8.94 -8.44 2.49
N PHE A 13 8.81 -7.14 2.77
CA PHE A 13 7.57 -6.39 2.56
C PHE A 13 7.19 -6.36 1.08
N ARG A 14 8.13 -6.02 0.20
CA ARG A 14 7.90 -6.03 -1.26
C ARG A 14 7.65 -7.43 -1.80
N ALA A 15 8.24 -8.47 -1.21
CA ALA A 15 7.95 -9.85 -1.59
C ALA A 15 6.48 -10.22 -1.29
N LYS A 16 5.95 -9.81 -0.13
CA LYS A 16 4.52 -10.00 0.19
C LYS A 16 3.61 -9.19 -0.72
N GLN A 17 3.98 -7.93 -0.98
CA GLN A 17 3.26 -7.06 -1.92
C GLN A 17 3.20 -7.68 -3.33
N ALA A 18 4.33 -8.23 -3.82
CA ALA A 18 4.41 -8.90 -5.12
C ALA A 18 3.58 -10.19 -5.17
N ASP A 19 3.56 -10.98 -4.09
CA ASP A 19 2.73 -12.19 -3.99
C ASP A 19 1.23 -11.87 -4.10
N LEU A 20 0.76 -10.85 -3.40
CA LEU A 20 -0.63 -10.37 -3.49
C LEU A 20 -0.96 -9.91 -4.91
N ILE A 21 -0.10 -9.09 -5.52
CA ILE A 21 -0.24 -8.62 -6.90
C ILE A 21 -0.32 -9.80 -7.88
N SER A 22 0.54 -10.81 -7.72
CA SER A 22 0.55 -11.99 -8.61
C SER A 22 -0.75 -12.81 -8.55
N LYS A 23 -1.51 -12.69 -7.46
CA LYS A 23 -2.80 -13.35 -7.24
C LYS A 23 -3.99 -12.49 -7.67
N GLY A 24 -3.75 -11.30 -8.22
CA GLY A 24 -4.80 -10.32 -8.53
C GLY A 24 -5.36 -9.59 -7.30
N GLN A 25 -4.73 -9.75 -6.12
CA GLN A 25 -5.15 -9.15 -4.86
C GLN A 25 -4.60 -7.73 -4.71
N PHE A 26 -4.94 -6.86 -5.67
CA PHE A 26 -4.40 -5.50 -5.76
C PHE A 26 -4.83 -4.63 -4.59
N ARG A 27 -6.07 -4.79 -4.10
CA ARG A 27 -6.60 -4.04 -2.96
C ARG A 27 -5.88 -4.39 -1.68
N GLU A 28 -5.55 -5.66 -1.47
CA GLU A 28 -4.81 -6.14 -0.32
C GLU A 28 -3.36 -5.65 -0.34
N ALA A 29 -2.73 -5.65 -1.51
CA ALA A 29 -1.39 -5.08 -1.68
C ALA A 29 -1.38 -3.58 -1.34
N GLN A 30 -2.36 -2.83 -1.86
CA GLN A 30 -2.54 -1.41 -1.55
C GLN A 30 -2.84 -1.15 -0.07
N GLN A 31 -3.71 -1.96 0.55
CA GLN A 31 -4.08 -1.81 1.96
C GLN A 31 -2.88 -2.05 2.88
N MET A 32 -1.96 -2.96 2.51
CA MET A 32 -0.70 -3.16 3.24
C MET A 32 0.14 -1.87 3.26
N ASP A 33 0.23 -1.15 2.13
CA ASP A 33 0.95 0.13 2.07
C ASP A 33 0.25 1.23 2.88
N ILE A 34 -1.08 1.32 2.82
CA ILE A 34 -1.89 2.26 3.61
C ILE A 34 -1.64 2.04 5.10
N ASN A 35 -1.65 0.78 5.56
CA ASN A 35 -1.44 0.44 6.96
C ASN A 35 -0.06 0.88 7.44
N ASP A 36 0.98 0.68 6.63
CA ASP A 36 2.34 1.14 6.95
C ASP A 36 2.40 2.67 7.03
N ILE A 37 1.79 3.36 6.07
CA ILE A 37 1.77 4.83 6.05
C ILE A 37 1.02 5.38 7.26
N ARG A 38 -0.19 4.89 7.56
CA ARG A 38 -0.98 5.35 8.71
C ARG A 38 -0.29 5.04 10.03
N GLY A 39 0.29 3.85 10.17
CA GLY A 39 1.04 3.47 11.37
C GLY A 39 2.25 4.36 11.63
N LYS A 40 2.82 4.98 10.59
CA LYS A 40 4.05 5.78 10.69
C LYS A 40 3.84 7.29 10.66
N PHE A 41 2.81 7.74 9.97
CA PHE A 41 2.59 9.16 9.67
C PHE A 41 1.21 9.64 10.13
N GLY A 42 0.43 8.79 10.80
CA GLY A 42 -0.94 9.11 11.22
C GLY A 42 -1.81 9.47 10.02
N SER A 43 -2.61 10.52 10.18
CA SER A 43 -3.54 11.01 9.15
C SER A 43 -2.93 11.94 8.11
N LYS A 44 -1.61 12.19 8.15
CA LYS A 44 -0.93 13.16 7.27
C LYS A 44 -1.24 12.99 5.79
N TYR A 45 -1.46 11.75 5.36
CA TYR A 45 -1.67 11.40 3.94
C TYR A 45 -3.09 10.90 3.64
N ASP A 46 -4.05 11.03 4.55
CA ASP A 46 -5.40 10.48 4.34
C ASP A 46 -6.08 11.03 3.08
N GLY A 47 -5.89 12.31 2.74
CA GLY A 47 -6.42 12.87 1.49
C GLY A 47 -5.84 12.22 0.24
N ALA A 48 -4.53 11.97 0.21
CA ALA A 48 -3.87 11.28 -0.91
C ALA A 48 -4.24 9.78 -0.95
N ILE A 49 -4.41 9.15 0.21
CA ILE A 49 -4.90 7.77 0.33
C ILE A 49 -6.31 7.67 -0.26
N SER A 50 -7.20 8.62 0.06
CA SER A 50 -8.56 8.66 -0.49
C SER A 50 -8.53 8.75 -2.01
N GLN A 51 -7.77 9.67 -2.58
CA GLN A 51 -7.65 9.84 -4.04
C GLN A 51 -7.16 8.56 -4.75
N MET A 52 -6.19 7.87 -4.14
CA MET A 52 -5.67 6.60 -4.67
C MET A 52 -6.73 5.48 -4.57
N GLN A 53 -7.47 5.40 -3.47
CA GLN A 53 -8.56 4.43 -3.30
C GLN A 53 -9.72 4.71 -4.27
N ASP A 54 -10.08 5.99 -4.46
CA ASP A 54 -11.11 6.43 -5.40
C ASP A 54 -10.73 5.99 -6.83
N TYR A 55 -9.49 6.23 -7.25
CA TYR A 55 -8.99 5.75 -8.53
C TYR A 55 -9.06 4.21 -8.64
N THR A 56 -8.66 3.48 -7.59
CA THR A 56 -8.72 2.01 -7.57
C THR A 56 -10.15 1.51 -7.74
N ASN A 57 -11.12 2.18 -7.12
CA ASN A 57 -12.55 1.86 -7.28
C ASN A 57 -13.04 2.06 -8.72
N THR A 58 -12.42 2.93 -9.52
CA THR A 58 -12.77 3.09 -10.94
C THR A 58 -12.25 1.96 -11.84
N LEU A 59 -11.31 1.15 -11.35
CA LEU A 59 -10.68 0.06 -12.12
C LEU A 59 -11.36 -1.30 -11.91
N ASP A 60 -12.11 -1.46 -10.83
CA ASP A 60 -12.89 -2.66 -10.57
C ASP A 60 -14.19 -2.61 -11.37
N VAL A 61 -14.19 -3.31 -12.51
CA VAL A 61 -15.36 -3.48 -13.41
C VAL A 61 -16.13 -4.74 -13.05
#